data_AF-A0A940I667-F1
#
_entry.id   AF-A0A940I667-F1
#
_cell.length_a   1.000
_cell.length_b   1.000
_cell.length_c   1.000
_cell.angle_alpha   90.00
_cell.angle_beta   90.00
_cell.angle_gamma   90.00
#
_symmetry.space_group_name_H-M   'P 1'
#
loop_
_entity.id
_entity.type
_entity.pdbx_description
1 polymer ?
#
loop_
_entity_poly.entity_id
_entity_poly.type
_entity_poly.pdbx_seq_one_letter_code
_entity_poly.pdbx_strand_id
1 'polypeptide(L)'
;MWRKLLLLFLALVVLFILVGCPGSSIDELISKMKFMNYAFAEGEPEIPAVALYLGKVNPGDILEVYTPVPEYVSSEIENKGVIISPIIENPGYLYYLDLAPGAFYNHPGRIIVLGEDGEPIIDEDVEGWPVLNGKTPEPLVSSTSEAFQKAIFWRNIRYKITKIQIPEWVIIPRVISGAVVVNGLTPTQNLYIEASNIHNMMYEAMVDFMGADRVKQVEYPDNAPSNVEDAIQYLVETKKVNNLTLYFIAHGSYDRMNIGGHSFSASDLKNIIESYSSVKFFIIIESCHSGSWIEGITNIVDPENVILAITTTTADKSAYSDWDSAAGYTDDYNGTIDVYIEWTSDFLQMMSYYTGPAWSEVTDYAEEHDIPNEAALYDLCFLSIKAGSPPETSYTFTERVGIQEPRIYRSYSP
;
A
#
# COMPACT_ATOMS: atom_id res chain seq x y z
N MET A 1 8.12 -37.99 49.24
CA MET A 1 8.21 -38.31 47.80
C MET A 1 6.95 -37.91 47.02
N TRP A 2 5.75 -38.31 47.45
CA TRP A 2 4.49 -38.04 46.75
C TRP A 2 4.24 -36.56 46.42
N ARG A 3 4.46 -35.64 47.37
CA ARG A 3 4.30 -34.18 47.13
C ARG A 3 5.26 -33.62 46.06
N LYS A 4 6.48 -34.15 45.97
CA LYS A 4 7.45 -33.73 44.95
C LYS A 4 7.09 -34.27 43.57
N LEU A 5 6.60 -35.51 43.50
CA LEU A 5 6.05 -36.12 42.28
C LEU A 5 4.80 -35.40 41.78
N LEU A 6 3.90 -34.99 42.69
CA LEU A 6 2.69 -34.25 42.35
C LEU A 6 3.02 -32.85 41.80
N LEU A 7 4.00 -32.17 42.38
CA LEU A 7 4.49 -30.86 41.91
C LEU A 7 5.17 -30.97 40.54
N LEU A 8 5.96 -32.03 40.30
CA LEU A 8 6.59 -32.27 39.00
C LEU A 8 5.56 -32.59 37.92
N PHE A 9 4.53 -33.37 38.28
CA PHE A 9 3.41 -33.68 37.39
C PHE A 9 2.57 -32.44 37.09
N LEU A 10 2.28 -31.59 38.09
CA LEU A 10 1.62 -30.30 37.88
C LEU A 10 2.45 -29.35 37.01
N ALA A 11 3.78 -29.31 37.20
CA ALA A 11 4.66 -28.51 36.36
C ALA A 11 4.68 -29.02 34.90
N LEU A 12 4.68 -30.33 34.69
CA LEU A 12 4.57 -30.96 33.36
C LEU A 12 3.21 -30.72 32.71
N VAL A 13 2.12 -30.78 33.48
CA VAL A 13 0.77 -30.48 33.00
C VAL A 13 0.63 -28.99 32.67
N VAL A 14 1.19 -28.09 33.48
CA VAL A 14 1.24 -26.66 33.17
C VAL A 14 2.10 -26.39 31.93
N LEU A 15 3.24 -27.07 31.75
CA LEU A 15 4.02 -27.02 30.51
C LEU A 15 3.23 -27.55 29.31
N PHE A 16 2.50 -28.65 29.45
CA PHE A 16 1.63 -29.20 28.39
C PHE A 16 0.44 -28.29 28.07
N ILE A 17 -0.11 -27.58 29.05
CA ILE A 17 -1.20 -26.61 28.87
C ILE A 17 -0.68 -25.30 28.26
N LEU A 18 0.54 -24.86 28.61
CA LEU A 18 1.20 -23.70 28.02
C LEU A 18 1.69 -23.96 26.59
N VAL A 19 2.04 -25.21 26.25
CA VAL A 19 2.30 -25.68 24.87
C VAL A 19 0.99 -25.96 24.12
N GLY A 20 -0.12 -26.11 24.84
CA GLY A 20 -1.46 -26.38 24.31
C GLY A 20 -2.21 -25.16 23.77
N CYS A 21 -1.50 -24.15 23.26
CA CYS A 21 -2.12 -23.21 22.33
C CYS A 21 -2.42 -23.98 21.04
N PRO A 22 -3.67 -24.09 20.58
CA PRO A 22 -4.00 -24.85 19.38
C PRO A 22 -3.39 -24.13 18.17
N GLY A 23 -2.29 -24.66 17.63
CA GLY A 23 -1.74 -24.15 16.36
C GLY A 23 -0.30 -24.56 16.03
N SER A 24 0.63 -24.49 16.98
CA SER A 24 2.07 -24.62 16.67
C SER A 24 2.68 -25.94 17.14
N SER A 25 3.44 -26.60 16.27
CA SER A 25 4.24 -27.77 16.65
C SER A 25 5.44 -27.38 17.51
N ILE A 26 5.97 -28.30 18.33
CA ILE A 26 7.21 -28.06 19.12
C ILE A 26 8.36 -27.65 18.18
N ASP A 27 8.44 -28.27 17.00
CA ASP A 27 9.47 -27.99 16.01
C ASP A 27 9.39 -26.54 15.48
N GLU A 28 8.18 -26.04 15.23
CA GLU A 28 7.94 -24.64 14.82
C GLU A 28 8.35 -23.65 15.92
N LEU A 29 8.06 -23.98 17.18
CA LEU A 29 8.44 -23.14 18.32
C LEU A 29 9.97 -23.05 18.44
N ILE A 30 10.65 -24.18 18.31
CA ILE A 30 12.12 -24.25 18.32
C ILE A 30 12.71 -23.49 17.13
N SER A 31 12.15 -23.64 15.93
CA SER A 31 12.66 -22.98 14.73
C SER A 31 12.48 -21.46 14.79
N LYS A 32 11.33 -20.97 15.29
CA LYS A 32 11.13 -19.53 15.58
C LYS A 32 12.16 -18.99 16.57
N MET A 33 12.51 -19.73 17.62
CA MET A 33 13.57 -19.33 18.55
C MET A 33 14.95 -19.28 17.87
N LYS A 34 15.25 -20.23 16.97
CA LYS A 34 16.50 -20.22 16.19
C LYS A 34 16.57 -19.01 15.26
N PHE A 35 15.46 -18.69 14.58
CA PHE A 35 15.35 -17.47 13.77
C PHE A 35 15.66 -16.23 14.60
N MET A 36 15.04 -16.07 15.77
CA MET A 36 15.26 -14.90 16.64
C MET A 36 16.74 -14.74 17.02
N ASN A 37 17.40 -15.83 17.39
CA ASN A 37 18.82 -15.81 17.75
C ASN A 37 19.73 -15.49 16.56
N TYR A 38 19.34 -15.94 15.36
CA TYR A 38 20.11 -15.74 14.14
C TYR A 38 19.90 -14.34 13.56
N ALA A 39 18.65 -13.99 13.23
CA ALA A 39 18.29 -12.75 12.54
C ALA A 39 18.64 -11.50 13.35
N PHE A 40 18.60 -11.59 14.69
CA PHE A 40 18.86 -10.47 15.59
C PHE A 40 20.16 -10.62 16.38
N ALA A 41 21.10 -11.46 15.93
CA ALA A 41 22.41 -11.61 16.55
C ALA A 41 23.17 -10.28 16.64
N GLU A 42 22.95 -9.38 15.68
CA GLU A 42 23.59 -8.06 15.57
C GLU A 42 22.72 -6.91 16.09
N GLY A 43 21.48 -7.20 16.51
CA GLY A 43 20.50 -6.21 16.96
C GLY A 43 19.13 -6.39 16.31
N GLU A 44 18.10 -5.87 16.96
CA GLU A 44 16.75 -5.77 16.39
C GLU A 44 16.65 -4.52 15.49
N PRO A 45 15.81 -4.52 14.43
CA PRO A 45 15.54 -3.32 13.65
C PRO A 45 15.07 -2.15 14.51
N GLU A 46 15.56 -0.94 14.22
CA GLU A 46 15.13 0.30 14.87
C GLU A 46 13.84 0.88 14.25
N ILE A 47 13.53 0.48 13.01
CA ILE A 47 12.33 0.85 12.27
C ILE A 47 11.19 -0.17 12.51
N PRO A 48 9.91 0.21 12.30
CA PRO A 48 8.80 -0.73 12.39
C PRO A 48 9.03 -2.01 11.59
N ALA A 49 8.98 -3.16 12.26
CA ALA A 49 9.28 -4.45 11.66
C ALA A 49 8.47 -5.58 12.31
N VAL A 50 8.18 -6.61 11.51
CA VAL A 50 7.57 -7.87 11.97
C VAL A 50 8.29 -9.08 11.36
N ALA A 51 8.42 -10.15 12.14
CA ALA A 51 8.93 -11.42 11.65
C ALA A 51 7.77 -12.42 11.47
N LEU A 52 7.64 -12.95 10.26
CA LEU A 52 6.61 -13.89 9.88
C LEU A 52 7.18 -15.28 9.65
N TYR A 53 6.48 -16.29 10.15
CA TYR A 53 6.73 -17.69 9.80
C TYR A 53 5.80 -18.07 8.65
N LEU A 54 6.39 -18.43 7.51
CA LEU A 54 5.64 -18.69 6.26
C LEU A 54 5.43 -20.18 5.97
N GLY A 55 6.05 -21.06 6.76
CA GLY A 55 5.82 -22.50 6.69
C GLY A 55 7.11 -23.31 6.54
N LYS A 56 6.93 -24.63 6.39
CA LYS A 56 8.02 -25.55 6.08
C LYS A 56 8.36 -25.50 4.59
N VAL A 57 9.63 -25.68 4.27
CA VAL A 57 10.13 -25.91 2.91
C VAL A 57 10.74 -27.30 2.81
N ASN A 58 10.69 -27.89 1.63
CA ASN A 58 11.17 -29.23 1.32
C ASN A 58 12.22 -29.19 0.21
N PRO A 59 13.08 -30.23 0.13
CA PRO A 59 13.95 -30.40 -1.03
C PRO A 59 13.16 -30.37 -2.34
N GLY A 60 13.58 -29.51 -3.28
CA GLY A 60 12.92 -29.31 -4.57
C GLY A 60 11.92 -28.15 -4.62
N ASP A 61 11.58 -27.53 -3.49
CA ASP A 61 10.79 -26.30 -3.51
C ASP A 61 11.58 -25.16 -4.19
N ILE A 62 10.90 -24.34 -4.98
CA ILE A 62 11.48 -23.19 -5.67
C ILE A 62 11.11 -21.94 -4.88
N LEU A 63 12.10 -21.19 -4.41
CA LEU A 63 11.90 -19.93 -3.71
C LEU A 63 12.36 -18.77 -4.58
N GLU A 64 11.44 -17.88 -4.88
CA GLU A 64 11.66 -16.67 -5.69
C GLU A 64 11.36 -15.44 -4.86
N VAL A 65 11.86 -14.29 -5.32
CA VAL A 65 11.47 -12.98 -4.80
C VAL A 65 10.63 -12.32 -5.88
N TYR A 66 9.47 -11.80 -5.49
CA TYR A 66 8.63 -11.02 -6.39
C TYR A 66 8.67 -9.54 -6.02
N THR A 67 9.02 -8.73 -7.01
CA THR A 67 9.06 -7.27 -6.94
C THR A 67 8.20 -6.72 -8.07
N PRO A 68 7.03 -6.12 -7.79
CA PRO A 68 6.12 -5.62 -8.82
C PRO A 68 6.77 -4.56 -9.73
N VAL A 69 7.65 -3.74 -9.16
CA VAL A 69 8.37 -2.66 -9.86
C VAL A 69 9.82 -2.62 -9.37
N PRO A 70 10.75 -3.35 -10.01
CA PRO A 70 12.14 -3.38 -9.56
C PRO A 70 12.80 -2.00 -9.63
N GLU A 71 13.55 -1.62 -8.58
CA GLU A 71 14.36 -0.40 -8.56
C GLU A 71 15.58 -0.50 -9.49
N TYR A 72 15.91 0.60 -10.18
CA TYR A 72 17.11 0.68 -11.01
C TYR A 72 18.33 1.06 -10.16
N VAL A 73 19.17 0.09 -9.83
CA VAL A 73 20.47 0.35 -9.21
C VAL A 73 21.54 0.54 -10.30
N SER A 74 21.74 1.79 -10.73
CA SER A 74 22.77 2.25 -11.68
C SER A 74 22.62 1.76 -13.15
N SER A 75 23.42 2.31 -14.07
CA SER A 75 23.32 2.16 -15.54
C SER A 75 23.53 0.73 -16.10
N GLU A 76 23.55 -0.28 -15.25
CA GLU A 76 23.48 -1.67 -15.62
C GLU A 76 22.09 -2.17 -15.22
N ILE A 77 21.27 -2.53 -16.22
CA ILE A 77 19.99 -3.19 -16.01
C ILE A 77 20.30 -4.59 -15.48
N GLU A 78 20.60 -4.72 -14.19
CA GLU A 78 20.20 -5.91 -13.48
C GLU A 78 18.71 -5.72 -13.18
N ASN A 79 17.88 -6.41 -13.94
CA ASN A 79 16.53 -6.77 -13.52
C ASN A 79 16.66 -7.51 -12.16
N LYS A 80 16.81 -6.78 -11.05
CA LYS A 80 16.75 -7.36 -9.70
C LYS A 80 15.35 -7.85 -9.34
N GLY A 81 14.40 -7.80 -10.28
CA GLY A 81 13.14 -8.53 -10.21
C GLY A 81 13.30 -10.06 -10.21
N VAL A 82 14.50 -10.61 -10.37
CA VAL A 82 14.76 -12.04 -10.13
C VAL A 82 16.18 -12.26 -9.60
N ILE A 83 16.38 -12.29 -8.28
CA ILE A 83 17.46 -13.10 -7.70
C ILE A 83 16.93 -14.53 -7.64
N ILE A 84 17.32 -15.36 -8.61
CA ILE A 84 16.95 -16.77 -8.68
C ILE A 84 17.58 -17.48 -7.47
N SER A 85 16.80 -17.72 -6.42
CA SER A 85 17.20 -18.63 -5.34
C SER A 85 16.91 -20.07 -5.80
N PRO A 86 17.90 -20.96 -5.90
CA PRO A 86 17.98 -21.84 -7.08
C PRO A 86 17.04 -23.04 -7.02
N ILE A 87 16.80 -23.56 -5.82
CA ILE A 87 15.95 -24.68 -5.41
C ILE A 87 16.37 -24.94 -3.95
N ILE A 88 15.42 -25.15 -3.06
CA ILE A 88 15.70 -25.58 -1.69
C ILE A 88 16.29 -26.99 -1.74
N GLU A 89 17.51 -27.17 -1.22
CA GLU A 89 18.18 -28.48 -1.24
C GLU A 89 17.85 -29.35 -0.03
N ASN A 90 17.58 -28.71 1.13
CA ASN A 90 17.37 -29.38 2.41
C ASN A 90 16.05 -28.92 3.03
N PRO A 91 15.35 -29.79 3.80
CA PRO A 91 14.13 -29.39 4.50
C PRO A 91 14.44 -28.30 5.55
N GLY A 92 13.47 -27.41 5.76
CA GLY A 92 13.65 -26.28 6.64
C GLY A 92 12.39 -25.47 6.86
N TYR A 93 12.58 -24.21 7.26
CA TYR A 93 11.54 -23.28 7.67
C TYR A 93 11.77 -21.93 6.97
N LEU A 94 10.76 -21.43 6.28
CA LEU A 94 10.79 -20.14 5.60
C LEU A 94 10.25 -19.02 6.52
N TYR A 95 11.00 -17.94 6.57
CA TYR A 95 10.69 -16.73 7.31
C TYR A 95 10.82 -15.50 6.42
N TYR A 96 10.06 -14.47 6.78
CA TYR A 96 10.20 -13.14 6.22
C TYR A 96 10.25 -12.11 7.35
N LEU A 97 11.31 -11.32 7.38
CA LEU A 97 11.41 -10.13 8.21
C LEU A 97 10.96 -8.94 7.35
N ASP A 98 9.74 -8.49 7.59
CA ASP A 98 9.15 -7.35 6.91
C ASP A 98 9.54 -6.06 7.66
N LEU A 99 10.24 -5.15 6.97
CA LEU A 99 10.74 -3.89 7.54
C LEU A 99 9.83 -2.68 7.23
N ALA A 100 8.65 -2.91 6.64
CA ALA A 100 7.58 -1.93 6.51
C ALA A 100 6.23 -2.65 6.56
N PRO A 101 5.87 -3.25 7.71
CA PRO A 101 4.69 -4.10 7.83
C PRO A 101 3.43 -3.42 7.29
N GLY A 102 2.67 -4.11 6.45
CA GLY A 102 1.36 -3.63 5.98
C GLY A 102 1.38 -2.54 4.91
N ALA A 103 2.57 -2.18 4.40
CA ALA A 103 2.72 -1.27 3.26
C ALA A 103 2.31 -1.93 1.92
N PHE A 104 2.07 -1.12 0.89
CA PHE A 104 2.13 -1.56 -0.49
C PHE A 104 3.53 -2.07 -0.80
N TYR A 105 3.64 -3.21 -1.49
CA TYR A 105 4.92 -3.87 -1.60
C TYR A 105 5.77 -3.29 -2.75
N ASN A 106 6.72 -2.47 -2.31
CA ASN A 106 8.04 -2.29 -2.88
C ASN A 106 8.92 -1.68 -1.77
N HIS A 107 9.06 -2.41 -0.67
CA HIS A 107 9.76 -1.93 0.53
C HIS A 107 10.79 -2.96 0.99
N PRO A 108 11.75 -2.54 1.84
CA PRO A 108 12.79 -3.44 2.33
C PRO A 108 12.22 -4.60 3.16
N GLY A 109 12.87 -5.75 3.04
CA GLY A 109 12.62 -6.94 3.83
C GLY A 109 13.82 -7.89 3.78
N ARG A 110 13.74 -8.99 4.51
CA ARG A 110 14.78 -10.04 4.52
C ARG A 110 14.15 -11.42 4.54
N ILE A 111 14.52 -12.26 3.59
CA ILE A 111 14.02 -13.64 3.46
C ILE A 111 15.07 -14.58 4.06
N ILE A 112 14.64 -15.39 5.02
CA ILE A 112 15.52 -16.34 5.70
C ILE A 112 14.90 -17.73 5.62
N VAL A 113 15.66 -18.70 5.13
CA VAL A 113 15.35 -20.12 5.27
C VAL A 113 16.35 -20.75 6.22
N LEU A 114 15.87 -21.31 7.32
CA LEU A 114 16.69 -22.09 8.23
C LEU A 114 16.46 -23.58 8.02
N GLY A 115 17.53 -24.36 7.99
CA GLY A 115 17.46 -25.82 8.03
C GLY A 115 16.87 -26.30 9.36
N GLU A 116 16.48 -27.58 9.41
CA GLU A 116 15.99 -28.19 10.66
C GLU A 116 17.03 -28.16 11.80
N ASP A 117 18.32 -28.16 11.45
CA ASP A 117 19.45 -27.97 12.36
C ASP A 117 19.59 -26.52 12.88
N GLY A 118 19.00 -25.55 12.19
CA GLY A 118 19.03 -24.13 12.53
C GLY A 118 20.07 -23.31 11.78
N GLU A 119 20.84 -23.94 10.90
CA GLU A 119 21.79 -23.24 10.05
C GLU A 119 21.04 -22.56 8.88
N PRO A 120 21.48 -21.37 8.44
CA PRO A 120 20.86 -20.71 7.30
C PRO A 120 21.12 -21.48 6.00
N ILE A 121 20.03 -21.78 5.28
CA ILE A 121 20.06 -22.27 3.90
C ILE A 121 20.01 -21.07 2.95
N ILE A 122 19.16 -20.09 3.24
CA ILE A 122 19.00 -18.84 2.48
C ILE A 122 18.92 -17.69 3.48
N ASP A 123 19.57 -16.57 3.16
CA ASP A 123 19.52 -15.33 3.92
C ASP A 123 19.81 -14.16 2.96
N GLU A 124 18.76 -13.47 2.54
CA GLU A 124 18.85 -12.42 1.51
C GLU A 124 18.04 -11.20 1.92
N ASP A 125 18.67 -10.03 1.86
CA ASP A 125 17.98 -8.74 1.88
C ASP A 125 17.30 -8.50 0.54
N VAL A 126 16.03 -8.07 0.57
CA VAL A 126 15.18 -7.98 -0.62
C VAL A 126 14.34 -6.71 -0.62
N GLU A 127 13.90 -6.33 -1.81
CA GLU A 127 12.79 -5.39 -2.04
C GLU A 127 11.64 -6.18 -2.67
N GLY A 128 10.56 -6.39 -1.92
CA GLY A 128 9.47 -7.29 -2.32
C GLY A 128 9.30 -8.46 -1.38
N TRP A 129 8.70 -9.56 -1.86
CA TRP A 129 8.27 -10.66 -0.99
C TRP A 129 8.61 -12.05 -1.54
N PRO A 130 8.70 -13.07 -0.65
CA PRO A 130 8.95 -14.44 -1.08
C PRO A 130 7.76 -15.02 -1.85
N VAL A 131 8.07 -15.77 -2.90
CA VAL A 131 7.14 -16.60 -3.67
C VAL A 131 7.64 -18.03 -3.63
N LEU A 132 6.82 -18.94 -3.11
CA LEU A 132 7.16 -20.36 -2.99
C LEU A 132 6.40 -21.15 -4.05
N ASN A 133 7.13 -21.85 -4.91
CA ASN A 133 6.57 -22.64 -6.02
C ASN A 133 5.61 -21.82 -6.91
N GLY A 134 5.99 -20.58 -7.23
CA GLY A 134 5.19 -19.66 -8.05
C GLY A 134 3.94 -19.10 -7.35
N LYS A 135 3.84 -19.21 -6.02
CA LYS A 135 2.72 -18.66 -5.23
C LYS A 135 3.19 -17.81 -4.08
N THR A 136 2.57 -16.64 -3.91
CA THR A 136 2.67 -15.84 -2.69
C THR A 136 2.20 -16.69 -1.49
N PRO A 137 3.03 -16.86 -0.44
CA PRO A 137 2.62 -17.52 0.79
C PRO A 137 1.35 -16.88 1.35
N GLU A 138 0.42 -17.69 1.82
CA GLU A 138 -0.92 -17.26 2.21
C GLU A 138 -0.95 -16.09 3.23
N PRO A 139 -0.06 -16.05 4.24
CA PRO A 139 0.02 -14.90 5.14
C PRO A 139 0.31 -13.58 4.42
N LEU A 140 1.07 -13.58 3.32
CA LEU A 140 1.48 -12.37 2.62
C LEU A 140 0.47 -11.89 1.57
N VAL A 141 -0.62 -12.62 1.33
CA VAL A 141 -1.64 -12.21 0.34
C VAL A 141 -2.35 -10.92 0.75
N SER A 142 -2.58 -10.73 2.05
CA SER A 142 -3.24 -9.56 2.60
C SER A 142 -2.71 -9.30 4.01
N SER A 143 -2.14 -8.12 4.23
CA SER A 143 -1.65 -7.72 5.55
C SER A 143 -2.78 -7.54 6.57
N THR A 144 -4.02 -7.34 6.10
CA THR A 144 -5.23 -7.21 6.93
C THR A 144 -5.86 -8.54 7.33
N SER A 145 -5.36 -9.65 6.77
CA SER A 145 -5.90 -10.99 7.03
C SER A 145 -5.54 -11.56 8.41
N GLU A 146 -6.39 -12.46 8.91
CA GLU A 146 -6.09 -13.21 10.14
C GLU A 146 -4.83 -14.08 9.98
N ALA A 147 -4.56 -14.56 8.77
CA ALA A 147 -3.38 -15.35 8.45
C ALA A 147 -2.08 -14.58 8.62
N PHE A 148 -2.02 -13.34 8.10
CA PHE A 148 -0.89 -12.44 8.31
C PHE A 148 -0.65 -12.24 9.83
N GLN A 149 -1.71 -11.93 10.58
CA GLN A 149 -1.60 -11.70 12.03
C GLN A 149 -1.13 -12.94 12.81
N LYS A 150 -1.55 -14.15 12.40
CA LYS A 150 -1.11 -15.42 13.00
C LYS A 150 0.32 -15.80 12.63
N ALA A 151 0.79 -15.42 11.45
CA ALA A 151 2.14 -15.70 10.99
C ALA A 151 3.19 -14.87 11.74
N ILE A 152 2.84 -13.66 12.20
CA ILE A 152 3.73 -12.81 12.99
C ILE A 152 4.02 -13.44 14.36
N PHE A 153 5.29 -13.78 14.61
CA PHE A 153 5.75 -14.33 15.90
C PHE A 153 6.70 -13.40 16.65
N TRP A 154 7.20 -12.35 16.00
CA TRP A 154 7.93 -11.25 16.64
C TRP A 154 7.57 -9.92 15.96
N ARG A 155 7.58 -8.83 16.72
CA ARG A 155 7.34 -7.47 16.23
C ARG A 155 7.91 -6.44 17.21
N ASN A 156 8.49 -5.35 16.70
CA ASN A 156 8.85 -4.18 17.50
C ASN A 156 7.77 -3.07 17.43
N ILE A 157 6.83 -3.18 16.48
CA ILE A 157 5.63 -2.36 16.40
C ILE A 157 4.40 -3.19 16.71
N ARG A 158 3.55 -2.70 17.61
CA ARG A 158 2.21 -3.26 17.81
C ARG A 158 1.24 -2.37 17.09
N TYR A 159 0.56 -2.92 16.10
CA TYR A 159 -0.54 -2.27 15.42
C TYR A 159 -1.74 -3.20 15.34
N LYS A 160 -2.92 -2.61 15.22
CA LYS A 160 -4.18 -3.33 15.04
C LYS A 160 -4.77 -2.89 13.72
N ILE A 161 -5.28 -3.87 12.99
CA ILE A 161 -5.98 -3.66 11.74
C ILE A 161 -7.49 -3.74 11.99
N THR A 162 -8.21 -2.88 11.29
CA THR A 162 -9.63 -2.62 11.45
C THR A 162 -10.48 -3.83 11.14
N LYS A 163 -11.63 -3.92 11.83
CA LYS A 163 -12.73 -4.76 11.37
C LYS A 163 -13.55 -3.94 10.40
N ILE A 164 -13.31 -4.15 9.11
CA ILE A 164 -13.93 -3.44 7.98
C ILE A 164 -15.43 -3.22 8.21
N GLN A 165 -15.83 -1.97 8.36
CA GLN A 165 -17.23 -1.52 8.29
C GLN A 165 -17.34 -0.60 7.09
N ILE A 166 -17.99 -1.06 6.02
CA ILE A 166 -18.12 -0.27 4.80
C ILE A 166 -19.00 0.95 5.12
N PRO A 167 -18.46 2.18 5.07
CA PRO A 167 -19.23 3.39 5.32
C PRO A 167 -20.17 3.68 4.14
N GLU A 168 -21.30 4.34 4.41
CA GLU A 168 -22.11 4.97 3.36
C GLU A 168 -21.63 6.42 3.17
N TRP A 169 -20.67 6.64 2.28
CA TRP A 169 -20.29 7.99 1.85
C TRP A 169 -21.22 8.43 0.71
N VAL A 170 -21.97 9.50 0.94
CA VAL A 170 -22.85 10.07 -0.08
C VAL A 170 -22.09 11.18 -0.80
N ILE A 171 -21.77 10.96 -2.07
CA ILE A 171 -21.20 11.99 -2.94
C ILE A 171 -22.34 12.64 -3.74
N ILE A 172 -22.34 13.97 -3.81
CA ILE A 172 -23.35 14.72 -4.56
C ILE A 172 -22.80 15.10 -5.95
N PRO A 173 -23.58 14.96 -7.03
CA PRO A 173 -23.20 15.45 -8.35
C PRO A 173 -22.99 16.97 -8.37
N ARG A 174 -21.83 17.44 -8.84
CA ARG A 174 -21.50 18.88 -8.83
C ARG A 174 -20.88 19.42 -10.11
N VAL A 175 -20.21 18.58 -10.91
CA VAL A 175 -19.40 19.05 -12.05
C VAL A 175 -19.68 18.27 -13.34
N ILE A 176 -19.20 18.81 -14.46
CA ILE A 176 -19.23 18.17 -15.78
C ILE A 176 -17.78 18.00 -16.22
N SER A 177 -17.15 16.97 -15.70
CA SER A 177 -15.73 16.63 -15.91
C SER A 177 -15.59 15.12 -16.13
N GLY A 178 -14.37 14.64 -16.35
CA GLY A 178 -14.11 13.21 -16.49
C GLY A 178 -13.11 12.71 -15.46
N ALA A 179 -13.11 11.40 -15.25
CA ALA A 179 -12.12 10.73 -14.43
C ALA A 179 -11.68 9.39 -15.03
N VAL A 180 -10.40 9.06 -14.87
CA VAL A 180 -9.87 7.70 -15.05
C VAL A 180 -9.39 7.21 -13.70
N VAL A 181 -9.98 6.11 -13.24
CA VAL A 181 -9.67 5.46 -11.95
C VAL A 181 -9.00 4.13 -12.27
N VAL A 182 -7.76 3.96 -11.78
CA VAL A 182 -6.86 2.88 -12.19
C VAL A 182 -6.45 2.03 -11.00
N ASN A 183 -6.72 0.72 -11.07
CA ASN A 183 -6.12 -0.28 -10.19
C ASN A 183 -5.00 -1.02 -10.95
N GLY A 184 -3.77 -0.78 -10.54
CA GLY A 184 -2.59 -1.37 -11.15
C GLY A 184 -2.28 -2.81 -10.73
N LEU A 185 -2.93 -3.32 -9.68
CA LEU A 185 -2.59 -4.63 -9.13
C LEU A 185 -3.18 -5.78 -9.96
N THR A 186 -2.55 -6.95 -9.86
CA THR A 186 -3.06 -8.23 -10.39
C THR A 186 -3.52 -9.15 -9.24
N PRO A 187 -4.45 -10.09 -9.47
CA PRO A 187 -5.01 -10.94 -8.41
C PRO A 187 -4.01 -11.79 -7.62
N THR A 188 -2.78 -11.96 -8.12
CA THR A 188 -1.71 -12.73 -7.46
C THR A 188 -0.83 -11.88 -6.54
N GLN A 189 -0.97 -10.55 -6.62
CA GLN A 189 -0.20 -9.61 -5.82
C GLN A 189 -0.83 -9.42 -4.45
N ASN A 190 0.01 -9.12 -3.46
CA ASN A 190 -0.48 -8.81 -2.13
C ASN A 190 -1.32 -7.52 -2.16
N LEU A 191 -2.23 -7.34 -1.19
CA LEU A 191 -3.13 -6.18 -1.10
C LEU A 191 -4.07 -5.97 -2.29
N TYR A 192 -4.16 -6.93 -3.23
CA TYR A 192 -5.06 -6.84 -4.36
C TYR A 192 -6.52 -6.62 -3.94
N ILE A 193 -6.98 -7.28 -2.88
CA ILE A 193 -8.37 -7.17 -2.40
C ILE A 193 -8.64 -5.77 -1.87
N GLU A 194 -7.77 -5.25 -1.02
CA GLU A 194 -7.85 -3.91 -0.44
C GLU A 194 -7.82 -2.84 -1.53
N ALA A 195 -6.85 -2.94 -2.45
CA ALA A 195 -6.72 -2.01 -3.57
C ALA A 195 -7.94 -2.06 -4.50
N SER A 196 -8.46 -3.25 -4.81
CA SER A 196 -9.65 -3.40 -5.66
C SER A 196 -10.90 -2.80 -5.04
N ASN A 197 -11.08 -2.98 -3.72
CA ASN A 197 -12.26 -2.45 -3.05
C ASN A 197 -12.22 -0.92 -2.94
N ILE A 198 -11.08 -0.33 -2.52
CA ILE A 198 -11.00 1.13 -2.45
C ILE A 198 -11.04 1.78 -3.83
N HIS A 199 -10.49 1.12 -4.86
CA HIS A 199 -10.61 1.52 -6.25
C HIS A 199 -12.08 1.61 -6.69
N ASN A 200 -12.89 0.60 -6.34
CA ASN A 200 -14.33 0.62 -6.64
C ASN A 200 -15.04 1.77 -5.92
N MET A 201 -14.70 2.03 -4.65
CA MET A 201 -15.26 3.15 -3.90
C MET A 201 -14.88 4.51 -4.52
N MET A 202 -13.63 4.67 -4.96
CA MET A 202 -13.18 5.86 -5.69
C MET A 202 -13.89 6.00 -7.04
N TYR A 203 -14.06 4.91 -7.79
CA TYR A 203 -14.82 4.90 -9.03
C TYR A 203 -16.27 5.35 -8.81
N GLU A 204 -16.97 4.77 -7.83
CA GLU A 204 -18.34 5.15 -7.47
C GLU A 204 -18.44 6.62 -7.06
N ALA A 205 -17.51 7.11 -6.23
CA ALA A 205 -17.44 8.51 -5.83
C ALA A 205 -17.26 9.45 -7.04
N MET A 206 -16.40 9.09 -8.00
CA MET A 206 -16.20 9.88 -9.22
C MET A 206 -17.43 9.83 -10.14
N VAL A 207 -18.10 8.67 -10.23
CA VAL A 207 -19.35 8.50 -10.99
C VAL A 207 -20.45 9.39 -10.42
N ASP A 208 -20.60 9.43 -9.10
CA ASP A 208 -21.58 10.29 -8.43
C ASP A 208 -21.24 11.77 -8.61
N PHE A 209 -19.97 12.14 -8.53
CA PHE A 209 -19.52 13.53 -8.64
C PHE A 209 -19.65 14.12 -10.06
N MET A 210 -19.32 13.32 -11.10
CA MET A 210 -19.14 13.79 -12.49
C MET A 210 -20.11 13.16 -13.52
N GLY A 211 -20.77 12.08 -13.15
CA GLY A 211 -21.67 11.29 -14.00
C GLY A 211 -21.01 10.06 -14.63
N ALA A 212 -21.74 8.94 -14.63
CA ALA A 212 -21.26 7.63 -15.05
C ALA A 212 -20.66 7.57 -16.47
N ASP A 213 -21.16 8.37 -17.42
CA ASP A 213 -20.71 8.32 -18.80
C ASP A 213 -19.39 9.07 -19.05
N ARG A 214 -18.81 9.69 -18.00
CA ARG A 214 -17.56 10.44 -18.02
C ARG A 214 -16.48 9.85 -17.12
N VAL A 215 -16.74 8.71 -16.49
CA VAL A 215 -15.75 8.02 -15.66
C VAL A 215 -15.35 6.71 -16.34
N LYS A 216 -14.05 6.44 -16.36
CA LYS A 216 -13.48 5.19 -16.84
C LYS A 216 -12.76 4.49 -15.72
N GLN A 217 -12.99 3.19 -15.67
CA GLN A 217 -12.34 2.27 -14.76
C GLN A 217 -11.31 1.47 -15.56
N VAL A 218 -10.10 1.35 -15.03
CA VAL A 218 -9.01 0.56 -15.61
C VAL A 218 -8.54 -0.41 -14.54
N GLU A 219 -8.89 -1.68 -14.69
CA GLU A 219 -8.64 -2.73 -13.72
C GLU A 219 -8.40 -4.08 -14.41
N TYR A 220 -7.85 -5.05 -13.67
CA TYR A 220 -7.57 -6.38 -14.19
C TYR A 220 -8.82 -7.03 -14.81
N PRO A 221 -8.73 -7.69 -15.98
CA PRO A 221 -7.51 -8.01 -16.74
C PRO A 221 -7.05 -6.92 -17.71
N ASP A 222 -7.79 -5.82 -17.84
CA ASP A 222 -7.58 -4.75 -18.82
C ASP A 222 -6.92 -3.53 -18.18
N ASN A 223 -5.86 -3.76 -17.41
CA ASN A 223 -5.09 -2.73 -16.70
C ASN A 223 -3.64 -2.65 -17.16
N ALA A 224 -3.38 -2.62 -18.46
CA ALA A 224 -2.07 -2.27 -19.00
C ALA A 224 -1.94 -0.74 -19.22
N PRO A 225 -0.71 -0.20 -19.35
CA PRO A 225 -0.50 1.22 -19.66
C PRO A 225 -1.31 1.74 -20.86
N SER A 226 -1.47 0.92 -21.91
CA SER A 226 -2.29 1.29 -23.07
C SER A 226 -3.77 1.45 -22.72
N ASN A 227 -4.30 0.72 -21.74
CA ASN A 227 -5.69 0.87 -21.31
C ASN A 227 -5.92 2.21 -20.59
N VAL A 228 -4.91 2.70 -19.87
CA VAL A 228 -4.93 4.05 -19.27
C VAL A 228 -4.98 5.10 -20.37
N GLU A 229 -4.10 4.99 -21.38
CA GLU A 229 -4.06 5.90 -22.53
C GLU A 229 -5.38 5.87 -23.32
N ASP A 230 -5.91 4.69 -23.64
CA ASP A 230 -7.20 4.52 -24.33
C ASP A 230 -8.37 5.15 -23.55
N ALA A 231 -8.38 5.02 -22.22
CA ALA A 231 -9.40 5.61 -21.36
C ALA A 231 -9.34 7.15 -21.38
N ILE A 232 -8.13 7.71 -21.27
CA ILE A 232 -7.88 9.16 -21.38
C ILE A 232 -8.32 9.66 -22.75
N GLN A 233 -7.84 9.02 -23.83
CA GLN A 233 -8.17 9.36 -25.20
C GLN A 233 -9.69 9.35 -25.42
N TYR A 234 -10.39 8.32 -24.95
CA TYR A 234 -11.84 8.24 -25.08
C TYR A 234 -12.55 9.42 -24.41
N LEU A 235 -12.18 9.78 -23.19
CA LEU A 235 -12.81 10.87 -22.46
C LEU A 235 -12.53 12.24 -23.11
N VAL A 236 -11.29 12.48 -23.53
CA VAL A 236 -10.90 13.74 -24.17
C VAL A 236 -11.48 13.85 -25.59
N GLU A 237 -11.27 12.84 -26.42
CA GLU A 237 -11.59 12.94 -27.85
C GLU A 237 -13.04 12.59 -28.16
N THR A 238 -13.64 11.62 -27.46
CA THR A 238 -15.03 11.21 -27.71
C THR A 238 -16.00 11.95 -26.81
N LYS A 239 -15.73 12.04 -25.51
CA LYS A 239 -16.62 12.72 -24.54
C LYS A 239 -16.37 14.23 -24.44
N LYS A 240 -15.32 14.75 -25.07
CA LYS A 240 -14.97 16.18 -25.10
C LYS A 240 -14.78 16.77 -23.70
N VAL A 241 -14.24 15.95 -22.80
CA VAL A 241 -13.85 16.38 -21.46
C VAL A 241 -12.59 17.27 -21.57
N ASN A 242 -12.61 18.39 -20.87
CA ASN A 242 -11.49 19.35 -20.78
C ASN A 242 -10.90 19.49 -19.36
N ASN A 243 -11.51 18.82 -18.37
CA ASN A 243 -11.06 18.71 -16.99
C ASN A 243 -11.04 17.21 -16.65
N LEU A 244 -9.86 16.64 -16.45
CA LEU A 244 -9.68 15.20 -16.29
C LEU A 244 -8.97 14.87 -14.98
N THR A 245 -9.62 14.06 -14.14
CA THR A 245 -9.02 13.50 -12.92
C THR A 245 -8.41 12.15 -13.21
N LEU A 246 -7.18 11.92 -12.76
CA LEU A 246 -6.51 10.62 -12.83
C LEU A 246 -6.24 10.15 -11.40
N TYR A 247 -6.82 9.01 -11.02
CA TYR A 247 -6.52 8.33 -9.76
C TYR A 247 -5.81 7.01 -10.06
N PHE A 248 -4.67 6.79 -9.42
CA PHE A 248 -3.90 5.55 -9.52
C PHE A 248 -3.74 4.93 -8.15
N ILE A 249 -4.05 3.64 -8.04
CA ILE A 249 -3.67 2.80 -6.90
C ILE A 249 -2.83 1.63 -7.40
N ALA A 250 -1.59 1.54 -6.95
CA ALA A 250 -0.62 0.57 -7.46
C ALA A 250 0.51 0.27 -6.46
N HIS A 251 1.20 -0.86 -6.63
CA HIS A 251 2.56 -0.98 -6.11
C HIS A 251 3.48 0.00 -6.86
N GLY A 252 4.32 0.71 -6.12
CA GLY A 252 5.12 1.81 -6.68
C GLY A 252 6.56 1.78 -6.20
N SER A 253 7.40 2.39 -7.00
CA SER A 253 8.83 2.61 -6.80
C SER A 253 9.15 4.05 -7.21
N TYR A 254 10.41 4.47 -7.09
CA TYR A 254 10.86 5.77 -7.58
C TYR A 254 10.49 5.98 -9.06
N ASP A 255 9.61 6.96 -9.28
CA ASP A 255 9.10 7.46 -10.56
C ASP A 255 8.36 6.40 -11.40
N ARG A 256 7.91 5.30 -10.76
CA ARG A 256 7.30 4.16 -11.44
C ARG A 256 6.24 3.47 -10.61
N MET A 257 5.31 2.82 -11.27
CA MET A 257 4.30 1.97 -10.65
C MET A 257 3.99 0.76 -11.53
N ASN A 258 3.40 -0.27 -10.92
CA ASN A 258 2.94 -1.47 -11.60
C ASN A 258 1.49 -1.26 -12.07
N ILE A 259 1.27 -1.43 -13.37
CA ILE A 259 -0.04 -1.37 -14.04
C ILE A 259 -0.22 -2.69 -14.78
N GLY A 260 -0.95 -3.64 -14.17
CA GLY A 260 -1.31 -4.93 -14.78
C GLY A 260 -0.13 -5.89 -14.98
N GLY A 261 0.94 -5.76 -14.19
CA GLY A 261 2.18 -6.51 -14.38
C GLY A 261 3.21 -5.80 -15.27
N HIS A 262 2.93 -4.56 -15.68
CA HIS A 262 3.81 -3.74 -16.50
C HIS A 262 4.28 -2.50 -15.74
N SER A 263 5.53 -2.09 -15.97
CA SER A 263 6.02 -0.81 -15.46
C SER A 263 5.33 0.35 -16.20
N PHE A 264 4.88 1.34 -15.45
CA PHE A 264 4.39 2.64 -15.94
C PHE A 264 5.12 3.75 -15.20
N SER A 265 5.78 4.65 -15.91
CA SER A 265 6.65 5.68 -15.31
C SER A 265 6.03 7.08 -15.29
N ALA A 266 6.58 7.96 -14.44
CA ALA A 266 6.27 9.39 -14.45
C ALA A 266 6.52 10.03 -15.82
N SER A 267 7.53 9.55 -16.56
CA SER A 267 7.80 10.01 -17.94
C SER A 267 6.68 9.61 -18.90
N ASP A 268 6.16 8.38 -18.78
CA ASP A 268 5.05 7.90 -19.63
C ASP A 268 3.80 8.75 -19.40
N LEU A 269 3.43 8.97 -18.13
CA LEU A 269 2.28 9.80 -17.78
C LEU A 269 2.46 11.26 -18.21
N LYS A 270 3.65 11.84 -18.01
CA LYS A 270 3.98 13.20 -18.46
C LYS A 270 3.79 13.35 -19.97
N ASN A 271 4.30 12.40 -20.77
CA ASN A 271 4.14 12.43 -22.23
C ASN A 271 2.65 12.40 -22.64
N ILE A 272 1.83 11.60 -21.94
CA ILE A 272 0.37 11.56 -22.18
C ILE A 272 -0.25 12.92 -21.85
N ILE A 273 0.07 13.53 -20.70
CA ILE A 273 -0.44 14.85 -20.30
C ILE A 273 -0.09 15.93 -21.33
N GLU A 274 1.16 15.96 -21.79
CA GLU A 274 1.66 16.93 -22.77
C GLU A 274 0.97 16.79 -24.13
N SER A 275 0.55 15.58 -24.50
CA SER A 275 -0.20 15.33 -25.74
C SER A 275 -1.60 15.97 -25.74
N TYR A 276 -2.14 16.29 -24.55
CA TYR A 276 -3.46 16.90 -24.35
C TYR A 276 -3.39 18.29 -23.69
N SER A 277 -2.52 19.17 -24.20
CA SER A 277 -2.27 20.52 -23.65
C SER A 277 -3.50 21.41 -23.40
N SER A 278 -4.65 21.16 -24.04
CA SER A 278 -5.90 21.91 -23.80
C SER A 278 -6.78 21.33 -22.68
N VAL A 279 -6.38 20.21 -22.07
CA VAL A 279 -7.09 19.53 -20.98
C VAL A 279 -6.38 19.85 -19.68
N LYS A 280 -7.14 20.28 -18.66
CA LYS A 280 -6.65 20.46 -17.29
C LYS A 280 -6.64 19.11 -16.59
N PHE A 281 -5.53 18.75 -15.96
CA PHE A 281 -5.35 17.51 -15.24
C PHE A 281 -5.32 17.73 -13.72
N PHE A 282 -5.99 16.83 -12.99
CA PHE A 282 -5.91 16.68 -11.53
C PHE A 282 -5.47 15.24 -11.26
N ILE A 283 -4.39 15.04 -10.52
CA ILE A 283 -3.76 13.72 -10.41
C ILE A 283 -3.68 13.30 -8.95
N ILE A 284 -4.03 12.06 -8.64
CA ILE A 284 -3.93 11.47 -7.31
C ILE A 284 -3.21 10.13 -7.44
N ILE A 285 -2.10 9.94 -6.74
CA ILE A 285 -1.27 8.73 -6.79
C ILE A 285 -1.19 8.10 -5.40
N GLU A 286 -1.88 6.97 -5.23
CA GLU A 286 -1.83 6.07 -4.07
C GLU A 286 -0.80 4.96 -4.32
N SER A 287 0.44 5.18 -3.87
CA SER A 287 1.54 4.26 -4.08
C SER A 287 2.72 4.51 -3.15
N CYS A 288 3.55 3.48 -2.93
CA CYS A 288 4.87 3.68 -2.31
C CYS A 288 5.72 4.61 -3.19
N HIS A 289 6.51 5.48 -2.56
CA HIS A 289 7.39 6.44 -3.24
C HIS A 289 6.65 7.45 -4.14
N SER A 290 5.32 7.58 -4.02
CA SER A 290 4.51 8.42 -4.90
C SER A 290 4.97 9.89 -4.95
N GLY A 291 5.56 10.42 -3.88
CA GLY A 291 6.12 11.78 -3.85
C GLY A 291 7.19 12.03 -4.91
N SER A 292 7.89 10.98 -5.37
CA SER A 292 8.88 11.12 -6.44
C SER A 292 8.24 11.56 -7.76
N TRP A 293 6.95 11.27 -7.99
CA TRP A 293 6.24 11.68 -9.20
C TRP A 293 6.09 13.20 -9.32
N ILE A 294 6.14 13.94 -8.22
CA ILE A 294 6.05 15.42 -8.21
C ILE A 294 7.36 16.10 -7.75
N GLU A 295 8.23 15.40 -7.01
CA GLU A 295 9.51 15.91 -6.50
C GLU A 295 10.73 15.43 -7.32
N GLY A 296 10.54 14.46 -8.22
CA GLY A 296 11.60 13.80 -8.99
C GLY A 296 12.17 14.63 -10.14
N ILE A 297 13.22 14.09 -10.78
CA ILE A 297 13.91 14.75 -11.91
C ILE A 297 12.96 14.86 -13.11
N THR A 298 12.24 13.78 -13.41
CA THR A 298 11.11 13.82 -14.35
C THR A 298 9.84 13.77 -13.52
N ASN A 299 9.24 14.93 -13.29
CA ASN A 299 8.01 15.03 -12.53
C ASN A 299 6.82 15.26 -13.47
N ILE A 300 5.64 14.84 -13.04
CA ILE A 300 4.38 14.98 -13.79
C ILE A 300 3.80 16.39 -13.72
N VAL A 301 4.42 17.31 -12.98
CA VAL A 301 3.88 18.64 -12.69
C VAL A 301 4.53 19.76 -13.53
N ASP A 302 5.58 19.43 -14.29
CA ASP A 302 6.20 20.33 -15.27
C ASP A 302 5.21 20.85 -16.34
N PRO A 303 4.26 20.06 -16.87
CA PRO A 303 3.29 20.56 -17.84
C PRO A 303 2.32 21.57 -17.21
N GLU A 304 2.17 22.75 -17.82
CA GLU A 304 1.33 23.86 -17.33
C GLU A 304 -0.15 23.49 -17.17
N ASN A 305 -0.60 22.44 -17.85
CA ASN A 305 -1.98 21.95 -17.81
C ASN A 305 -2.24 20.98 -16.64
N VAL A 306 -1.27 20.74 -15.76
CA VAL A 306 -1.49 20.08 -14.46
C VAL A 306 -1.81 21.13 -13.40
N ILE A 307 -3.02 21.08 -12.88
CA ILE A 307 -3.53 22.09 -11.94
C ILE A 307 -3.22 21.71 -10.50
N LEU A 308 -3.37 20.42 -10.20
CA LEU A 308 -3.19 19.87 -8.87
C LEU A 308 -2.72 18.43 -9.00
N ALA A 309 -1.74 18.04 -8.17
CA ALA A 309 -1.33 16.65 -8.04
C ALA A 309 -1.15 16.31 -6.56
N ILE A 310 -1.74 15.21 -6.11
CA ILE A 310 -1.61 14.68 -4.75
C ILE A 310 -0.88 13.34 -4.82
N THR A 311 0.08 13.16 -3.93
CA THR A 311 0.78 11.90 -3.73
C THR A 311 0.58 11.48 -2.29
N THR A 312 0.24 10.23 -2.02
CA THR A 312 -0.11 9.78 -0.66
C THR A 312 1.10 9.58 0.23
N THR A 313 2.30 9.69 -0.34
CA THR A 313 3.60 9.53 0.32
C THR A 313 4.61 10.56 -0.19
N THR A 314 5.71 10.73 0.55
CA THR A 314 6.96 11.30 0.05
C THR A 314 7.70 10.28 -0.82
N ALA A 315 8.76 10.72 -1.51
CA ALA A 315 9.59 9.83 -2.31
C ALA A 315 10.28 8.71 -1.48
N ASP A 316 10.45 8.88 -0.17
CA ASP A 316 11.15 7.95 0.74
C ASP A 316 10.22 7.11 1.64
N LYS A 317 8.89 7.25 1.49
CA LYS A 317 7.91 6.57 2.35
C LYS A 317 6.99 5.64 1.58
N SER A 318 6.43 4.70 2.34
CA SER A 318 5.47 3.71 1.84
C SER A 318 4.03 4.16 2.02
N ALA A 319 3.15 3.65 1.17
CA ALA A 319 1.70 3.77 1.32
C ALA A 319 1.17 2.54 2.07
N TYR A 320 0.09 2.70 2.83
CA TYR A 320 -0.37 1.67 3.76
C TYR A 320 -1.84 1.30 3.59
N SER A 321 -2.13 0.05 3.90
CA SER A 321 -3.49 -0.38 4.27
C SER A 321 -3.93 0.29 5.59
N ASP A 322 -5.22 0.29 5.84
CA ASP A 322 -5.89 0.90 7.00
C ASP A 322 -5.41 0.39 8.38
N TRP A 323 -5.03 1.30 9.28
CA TRP A 323 -4.48 1.08 10.62
C TRP A 323 -5.25 1.83 11.73
N ASP A 324 -5.89 1.09 12.63
CA ASP A 324 -6.66 1.65 13.75
C ASP A 324 -5.84 2.12 14.96
N SER A 325 -4.68 1.51 15.17
CA SER A 325 -3.83 1.78 16.33
C SER A 325 -2.41 1.29 16.07
N ALA A 326 -1.41 2.03 16.56
CA ALA A 326 0.01 1.69 16.49
C ALA A 326 0.84 2.66 17.34
N ALA A 327 2.07 2.27 17.68
CA ALA A 327 3.09 3.14 18.28
C ALA A 327 2.65 3.95 19.52
N GLY A 328 1.68 3.45 20.30
CA GLY A 328 1.15 4.12 21.49
C GLY A 328 -0.08 5.01 21.24
N TYR A 329 -0.46 5.23 19.98
CA TYR A 329 -1.76 5.79 19.62
C TYR A 329 -2.82 4.68 19.63
N THR A 330 -3.90 4.88 20.39
CA THR A 330 -4.99 3.91 20.55
C THR A 330 -6.22 4.23 19.73
N ASP A 331 -6.31 5.46 19.22
CA ASP A 331 -7.53 5.99 18.62
C ASP A 331 -7.18 6.51 17.22
N ASP A 332 -7.49 5.72 16.21
CA ASP A 332 -7.73 6.29 14.90
C ASP A 332 -9.01 7.18 14.93
N TYR A 333 -8.94 8.38 14.35
CA TYR A 333 -10.03 9.36 14.48
C TYR A 333 -11.29 8.90 13.73
N ASN A 334 -11.09 8.06 12.72
CA ASN A 334 -12.11 7.53 11.85
C ASN A 334 -12.06 5.99 11.73
N GLY A 335 -11.39 5.30 12.67
CA GLY A 335 -11.15 3.83 12.73
C GLY A 335 -12.38 2.92 12.77
N THR A 336 -13.57 3.49 12.60
CA THR A 336 -14.82 2.75 12.44
C THR A 336 -15.45 2.92 11.07
N ILE A 337 -14.88 3.78 10.22
CA ILE A 337 -15.42 4.21 8.93
C ILE A 337 -14.37 4.25 7.82
N ASP A 338 -13.07 4.42 8.10
CA ASP A 338 -12.04 4.10 7.13
C ASP A 338 -11.93 2.59 6.91
N VAL A 339 -11.51 2.26 5.69
CA VAL A 339 -11.48 0.89 5.22
C VAL A 339 -10.45 0.73 4.11
N TYR A 340 -9.86 -0.46 4.06
CA TYR A 340 -8.95 -0.93 3.02
C TYR A 340 -7.63 -0.16 2.95
N ILE A 341 -7.63 1.08 2.48
CA ILE A 341 -6.43 1.89 2.23
C ILE A 341 -6.55 3.23 2.94
N GLU A 342 -5.66 3.43 3.91
CA GLU A 342 -5.63 4.51 4.88
C GLU A 342 -5.99 5.88 4.28
N TRP A 343 -5.10 6.42 3.45
CA TRP A 343 -5.23 7.79 2.96
C TRP A 343 -6.45 7.98 2.06
N THR A 344 -6.70 7.01 1.16
CA THR A 344 -7.78 7.12 0.20
C THR A 344 -9.16 7.07 0.89
N SER A 345 -9.33 6.28 1.96
CA SER A 345 -10.58 6.30 2.72
C SER A 345 -10.83 7.63 3.42
N ASP A 346 -9.82 8.23 4.04
CA ASP A 346 -9.96 9.56 4.66
C ASP A 346 -10.37 10.62 3.64
N PHE A 347 -9.72 10.56 2.47
CA PHE A 347 -9.99 11.47 1.37
C PHE A 347 -11.44 11.35 0.88
N LEU A 348 -11.96 10.13 0.71
CA LEU A 348 -13.34 9.88 0.29
C LEU A 348 -14.36 10.35 1.35
N GLN A 349 -14.03 10.20 2.63
CA GLN A 349 -14.84 10.77 3.71
C GLN A 349 -14.96 12.29 3.57
N MET A 350 -13.85 12.99 3.34
CA MET A 350 -13.86 14.44 3.13
C MET A 350 -14.54 14.83 1.82
N MET A 351 -14.42 14.03 0.77
CA MET A 351 -15.13 14.26 -0.48
C MET A 351 -16.66 14.22 -0.28
N SER A 352 -17.17 13.33 0.58
CA SER A 352 -18.60 13.34 0.95
C SER A 352 -19.01 14.61 1.69
N TYR A 353 -18.17 15.08 2.63
CA TYR A 353 -18.42 16.32 3.35
C TYR A 353 -18.44 17.55 2.43
N TYR A 354 -17.43 17.70 1.57
CA TYR A 354 -17.27 18.87 0.71
C TYR A 354 -18.19 18.86 -0.51
N THR A 355 -18.56 17.69 -1.06
CA THR A 355 -19.61 17.63 -2.07
C THR A 355 -21.00 17.80 -1.45
N GLY A 356 -21.16 17.54 -0.15
CA GLY A 356 -22.40 17.70 0.60
C GLY A 356 -22.58 19.09 1.21
N PRO A 357 -22.60 19.21 2.55
CA PRO A 357 -22.91 20.45 3.26
C PRO A 357 -21.92 21.59 3.02
N ALA A 358 -20.64 21.29 2.77
CA ALA A 358 -19.58 22.30 2.65
C ALA A 358 -19.27 22.72 1.19
N TRP A 359 -20.19 22.47 0.25
CA TRP A 359 -19.96 22.80 -1.16
C TRP A 359 -19.74 24.29 -1.42
N SER A 360 -20.34 25.19 -0.63
CA SER A 360 -20.07 26.62 -0.76
C SER A 360 -18.60 26.96 -0.50
N GLU A 361 -17.95 26.27 0.45
CA GLU A 361 -16.53 26.46 0.72
C GLU A 361 -15.68 26.06 -0.49
N VAL A 362 -16.06 24.98 -1.18
CA VAL A 362 -15.41 24.56 -2.42
C VAL A 362 -15.53 25.62 -3.51
N THR A 363 -16.74 26.16 -3.73
CA THR A 363 -16.95 27.16 -4.78
C THR A 363 -16.30 28.50 -4.45
N ASP A 364 -16.30 28.90 -3.19
CA ASP A 364 -15.66 30.15 -2.75
C ASP A 364 -14.14 30.05 -2.92
N TYR A 365 -13.53 28.92 -2.53
CA TYR A 365 -12.10 28.65 -2.74
C TYR A 365 -11.74 28.59 -4.23
N ALA A 366 -12.58 27.94 -5.06
CA ALA A 366 -12.38 27.89 -6.50
C ALA A 366 -12.37 29.29 -7.14
N GLU A 367 -13.29 30.16 -6.72
CA GLU A 367 -13.37 31.55 -7.19
C GLU A 367 -12.19 32.40 -6.71
N GLU A 368 -11.80 32.27 -5.43
CA GLU A 368 -10.69 33.01 -4.84
C GLU A 368 -9.36 32.75 -5.57
N HIS A 369 -9.11 31.50 -5.95
CA HIS A 369 -7.85 31.07 -6.56
C HIS A 369 -7.90 30.95 -8.10
N ASP A 370 -9.03 31.26 -8.74
CA ASP A 370 -9.27 31.11 -10.20
C ASP A 370 -8.97 29.69 -10.72
N ILE A 371 -9.47 28.69 -9.99
CA ILE A 371 -9.27 27.26 -10.29
C ILE A 371 -10.60 26.54 -10.52
N PRO A 372 -10.59 25.37 -11.20
CA PRO A 372 -11.77 24.53 -11.30
C PRO A 372 -12.21 23.98 -9.93
N ASN A 373 -13.52 23.75 -9.77
CA ASN A 373 -14.10 23.22 -8.52
C ASN A 373 -13.50 21.86 -8.11
N GLU A 374 -13.00 21.07 -9.08
CA GLU A 374 -12.31 19.80 -8.82
C GLU A 374 -11.01 20.04 -8.03
N ALA A 375 -10.18 21.00 -8.47
CA ALA A 375 -8.95 21.33 -7.75
C ALA A 375 -9.27 21.85 -6.35
N ALA A 376 -10.26 22.74 -6.21
CA ALA A 376 -10.69 23.24 -4.90
C ALA A 376 -11.18 22.12 -3.98
N LEU A 377 -12.02 21.21 -4.49
CA LEU A 377 -12.52 20.06 -3.75
C LEU A 377 -11.37 19.18 -3.24
N TYR A 378 -10.47 18.79 -4.14
CA TYR A 378 -9.37 17.88 -3.81
C TYR A 378 -8.35 18.51 -2.86
N ASP A 379 -8.09 19.81 -3.02
CA ASP A 379 -7.23 20.56 -2.10
C ASP A 379 -7.84 20.65 -0.70
N LEU A 380 -9.12 21.02 -0.58
CA LEU A 380 -9.81 21.08 0.71
C LEU A 380 -9.90 19.71 1.38
N CYS A 381 -10.14 18.63 0.61
CA CYS A 381 -10.10 17.27 1.13
C CYS A 381 -8.70 16.93 1.66
N PHE A 382 -7.64 17.22 0.89
CA PHE A 382 -6.25 17.03 1.31
C PHE A 382 -5.92 17.81 2.59
N LEU A 383 -6.24 19.10 2.63
CA LEU A 383 -5.97 19.97 3.78
C LEU A 383 -6.71 19.54 5.04
N SER A 384 -7.90 18.96 4.90
CA SER A 384 -8.71 18.51 6.03
C SER A 384 -8.17 17.23 6.68
N ILE A 385 -7.58 16.35 5.88
CA ILE A 385 -6.99 15.11 6.39
C ILE A 385 -5.53 15.28 6.81
N LYS A 386 -4.80 16.19 6.16
CA LYS A 386 -3.39 16.48 6.40
C LYS A 386 -3.19 17.27 7.68
N ALA A 387 -2.30 16.81 8.57
CA ALA A 387 -1.88 17.61 9.71
C ALA A 387 -0.75 18.60 9.43
N GLY A 388 -0.61 19.56 10.35
CA GLY A 388 0.59 20.36 10.51
C GLY A 388 1.81 19.53 10.92
N SER A 389 2.94 20.18 11.21
CA SER A 389 4.14 19.52 11.71
C SER A 389 4.35 19.88 13.18
N PRO A 390 4.37 18.92 14.13
CA PRO A 390 4.23 17.46 13.96
C PRO A 390 2.80 17.01 13.64
N PRO A 391 2.60 15.82 13.01
CA PRO A 391 1.32 15.42 12.44
C PRO A 391 0.28 14.89 13.43
N GLU A 392 0.27 15.35 14.68
CA GLU A 392 -0.57 14.76 15.76
C GLU A 392 -2.08 14.81 15.50
N THR A 393 -2.53 15.72 14.63
CA THR A 393 -3.95 15.93 14.29
C THR A 393 -4.34 15.32 12.95
N SER A 394 -3.50 14.48 12.35
CA SER A 394 -3.77 13.95 11.00
C SER A 394 -4.93 12.98 11.08
N TYR A 395 -5.85 13.04 10.14
CA TYR A 395 -6.84 11.98 9.99
C TYR A 395 -6.14 10.69 9.57
N THR A 396 -5.19 10.79 8.64
CA THR A 396 -4.35 9.68 8.20
C THR A 396 -3.46 9.18 9.35
N PHE A 397 -3.83 8.05 9.94
CA PHE A 397 -3.19 7.45 11.10
C PHE A 397 -1.72 7.11 10.84
N THR A 398 -1.41 6.54 9.68
CA THR A 398 -0.03 6.20 9.29
C THR A 398 0.87 7.43 9.17
N GLU A 399 0.30 8.62 8.94
CA GLU A 399 1.02 9.89 9.03
C GLU A 399 1.31 10.27 10.48
N ARG A 400 0.36 10.08 11.41
CA ARG A 400 0.58 10.31 12.86
C ARG A 400 1.67 9.42 13.44
N VAL A 401 1.77 8.20 12.94
CA VAL A 401 2.81 7.23 13.29
C VAL A 401 4.16 7.56 12.61
N GLY A 402 4.17 8.46 11.62
CA GLY A 402 5.36 8.97 10.96
C GLY A 402 5.86 8.11 9.79
N ILE A 403 5.12 7.09 9.38
CA ILE A 403 5.51 6.12 8.34
C ILE A 403 4.96 6.46 6.95
N GLN A 404 3.94 7.31 6.87
CA GLN A 404 3.38 7.88 5.65
C GLN A 404 3.44 9.41 5.71
N GLU A 405 3.50 10.09 4.57
CA GLU A 405 3.52 11.56 4.53
C GLU A 405 3.00 12.08 3.18
N PRO A 406 1.70 12.40 3.07
CA PRO A 406 1.12 12.89 1.83
C PRO A 406 1.70 14.25 1.40
N ARG A 407 1.80 14.45 0.09
CA ARG A 407 2.24 15.69 -0.56
C ARG A 407 1.22 16.18 -1.58
N ILE A 408 1.31 17.47 -1.88
CA ILE A 408 0.45 18.12 -2.85
C ILE A 408 1.26 19.17 -3.63
N TYR A 409 1.08 19.17 -4.94
CA TYR A 409 1.46 20.23 -5.86
C TYR A 409 0.23 21.05 -6.25
N ARG A 410 0.42 22.37 -6.35
CA ARG A 410 -0.58 23.33 -6.82
C ARG A 410 0.08 24.22 -7.86
N SER A 411 -0.58 24.42 -9.01
CA SER A 411 -0.15 25.44 -9.98
C SER A 411 -0.56 26.87 -9.56
N TYR A 412 -1.33 26.98 -8.48
CA TYR A 412 -1.86 28.21 -7.91
C TYR A 412 -1.33 28.43 -6.49
N SER A 413 -1.43 29.68 -6.01
CA SER A 413 -1.09 30.04 -4.63
C SER A 413 -2.32 29.86 -3.73
N PRO A 414 -2.28 28.97 -2.72
CA PRO A 414 -3.35 28.79 -1.75
C PRO A 414 -3.42 29.92 -0.71
#